data_AF-A0A7K2M337-F1
#
_entry.id   AF-A0A7K2M337-F1
#
_cell.length_a   1.000
_cell.length_b   1.000
_cell.length_c   1.000
_cell.angle_alpha   90.00
_cell.angle_beta   90.00
_cell.angle_gamma   90.00
#
_symmetry.space_group_name_H-M   'P 1'
#
loop_
_entity.id
_entity.type
_entity.pdbx_description
1 polymer ?
#
loop_
_entity_poly.entity_id
_entity_poly.type
_entity_poly.pdbx_seq_one_letter_code
_entity_poly.pdbx_strand_id
1 'polypeptide(L)'
;MRAGGGDPPPPSRNLLYGPQPNVAAAAGHPDPPPRMGFFTDTSVCIGCKACEVACKEWNAVPEDGLELTGMSYDNTQGLGADTWRHVAFIEQ
;
A
#
# COMPACT_ATOMS: atom_id res chain seq x y z
N MET A 1 5.36 36.97 6.93
CA MET A 1 6.11 36.30 8.01
C MET A 1 6.14 34.81 7.71
N ARG A 2 7.19 34.33 7.02
CA ARG A 2 7.39 32.88 6.83
C ARG A 2 8.08 32.37 8.09
N ALA A 3 7.39 31.55 8.87
CA ALA A 3 8.01 30.87 10.00
C ALA A 3 9.11 29.97 9.45
N GLY A 4 10.37 30.29 9.78
CA GLY A 4 11.47 29.36 9.68
C GLY A 4 11.26 28.26 10.72
N GLY A 5 10.68 27.14 10.31
CA GLY A 5 10.81 25.88 11.03
C GLY A 5 12.10 25.25 10.54
N GLY A 6 13.11 25.18 11.41
CA GLY A 6 14.42 24.62 11.05
C GLY A 6 14.26 23.24 10.43
N ASP A 7 14.86 23.05 9.25
CA ASP A 7 14.89 21.77 8.59
C ASP A 7 15.43 20.70 9.55
N PRO A 8 14.78 19.53 9.64
CA PRO A 8 15.34 18.42 10.39
C PRO A 8 16.72 18.07 9.83
N PRO A 9 17.65 17.58 10.68
CA PRO A 9 19.01 17.27 10.24
C PRO A 9 19.00 16.37 8.99
N PRO A 10 19.99 16.52 8.10
CA PRO A 10 20.02 15.80 6.84
C PRO A 10 19.86 14.31 7.09
N PRO A 11 19.03 13.59 6.30
CA PRO A 11 18.80 12.18 6.51
C PRO A 11 20.15 11.47 6.50
N SER A 12 20.49 10.78 7.58
CA SER A 12 21.67 9.94 7.61
C SER A 12 21.50 8.91 6.51
N ARG A 13 22.31 9.03 5.46
CA ARG A 13 22.15 8.34 4.17
C ARG A 13 22.21 6.80 4.25
N ASN A 14 22.39 6.21 5.44
CA ASN A 14 22.61 4.77 5.66
C ASN A 14 21.97 4.26 6.99
N LEU A 15 20.75 4.66 7.35
CA LEU A 15 20.04 4.03 8.49
C LEU A 15 19.50 2.66 8.10
N LEU A 16 19.98 1.63 8.78
CA LEU A 16 19.47 0.25 8.63
C LEU A 16 18.33 -0.06 9.61
N TYR A 17 18.28 0.65 10.75
CA TYR A 17 17.25 0.47 11.78
C TYR A 17 16.98 1.78 12.53
N GLY A 18 15.83 1.84 13.22
CA GLY A 18 15.40 2.99 14.02
C GLY A 18 14.50 3.98 13.27
N PRO A 19 13.96 4.99 13.97
CA PRO A 19 13.07 5.98 13.36
C PRO A 19 13.81 6.80 12.30
N GLN A 20 13.30 6.81 11.07
CA GLN A 20 13.78 7.71 10.02
C GLN A 20 12.92 8.99 10.01
N PRO A 21 13.42 10.11 10.58
CA PRO A 21 12.62 11.33 10.73
C PRO A 21 12.13 11.88 9.37
N ASN A 22 12.94 11.75 8.31
CA ASN A 22 12.57 12.23 6.97
C ASN A 22 12.69 11.17 5.85
N VAL A 23 11.77 10.21 5.81
CA VAL A 23 11.76 9.13 4.79
C VAL A 23 11.66 9.66 3.36
N ALA A 24 10.90 10.74 3.12
CA ALA A 24 10.69 11.28 1.79
C ALA A 24 11.96 11.95 1.25
N ALA A 25 12.62 12.78 2.05
CA ALA A 25 13.92 13.34 1.68
C ALA A 25 14.99 12.25 1.51
N ALA A 26 14.97 11.22 2.36
CA ALA A 26 15.89 10.08 2.23
C ALA A 26 15.67 9.28 0.93
N ALA A 27 14.43 9.22 0.43
CA ALA A 27 14.08 8.64 -0.86
C ALA A 27 14.33 9.58 -2.05
N GLY A 28 14.92 10.77 -1.81
CA GLY A 28 15.25 11.73 -2.86
C GLY A 28 14.08 12.59 -3.34
N HIS A 29 13.04 12.77 -2.52
CA HIS A 29 11.95 13.70 -2.81
C HIS A 29 12.20 15.02 -2.06
N PRO A 30 12.66 16.09 -2.75
CA PRO A 30 13.08 17.34 -2.09
C PRO A 30 11.90 18.12 -1.52
N ASP A 31 10.76 18.15 -2.21
CA ASP A 31 9.56 18.89 -1.82
C ASP A 31 8.33 17.96 -1.82
N PRO A 32 8.27 16.97 -0.92
CA PRO A 32 7.18 16.03 -0.90
C PRO A 32 5.89 16.70 -0.39
N PRO A 33 4.71 16.29 -0.87
CA PRO A 33 3.44 16.69 -0.27
C PRO A 33 3.34 16.17 1.18
N PRO A 34 2.35 16.67 1.97
CA PRO A 34 2.03 16.09 3.27
C PRO A 34 1.88 14.57 3.20
N ARG A 35 2.43 13.86 4.19
CA ARG A 35 2.43 12.40 4.20
C ARG A 35 1.03 11.87 4.46
N MET A 36 0.65 10.88 3.66
CA MET A 36 -0.57 10.10 3.84
C MET A 36 -0.19 8.66 4.19
N GLY A 37 -1.07 7.97 4.90
CA GLY A 37 -0.88 6.56 5.27
C GLY A 37 -2.21 5.82 5.30
N PHE A 38 -2.14 4.50 5.16
CA PHE A 38 -3.29 3.61 5.24
C PHE A 38 -2.96 2.49 6.23
N PHE A 39 -3.85 2.25 7.19
CA PHE A 39 -3.74 1.14 8.13
C PHE A 39 -4.84 0.12 7.81
N THR A 40 -4.45 -1.09 7.45
CA THR A 40 -5.39 -2.19 7.19
C THR A 40 -5.30 -3.15 8.36
N ASP A 41 -6.34 -3.18 9.20
CA ASP A 41 -6.44 -4.10 10.32
C ASP A 41 -6.99 -5.45 9.85
N THR A 42 -6.12 -6.46 9.80
CA THR A 42 -6.49 -7.81 9.36
C THR A 42 -7.30 -8.56 10.41
N SER A 43 -7.32 -8.11 11.68
CA SER A 43 -8.10 -8.78 12.73
C SER A 43 -9.62 -8.59 12.59
N VAL A 44 -10.04 -7.54 11.88
CA VAL A 44 -11.45 -7.24 11.56
C VAL A 44 -11.81 -7.50 10.10
N CYS A 45 -10.83 -7.89 9.28
CA CYS A 45 -11.05 -8.21 7.88
C CYS A 45 -11.88 -9.49 7.74
N ILE A 46 -13.03 -9.40 7.09
CA ILE A 46 -13.93 -10.56 6.87
C ILE A 46 -13.70 -11.26 5.52
N GLY A 47 -12.67 -10.89 4.76
CA GLY A 47 -12.37 -11.50 3.47
C GLY A 47 -13.37 -11.20 2.34
N CYS A 48 -14.17 -10.13 2.42
CA CYS A 48 -15.23 -9.86 1.43
C CYS A 48 -14.74 -9.48 0.02
N LYS A 49 -13.44 -9.29 -0.19
CA LYS A 49 -12.79 -8.81 -1.43
C LYS A 49 -13.34 -7.49 -2.03
N ALA A 50 -14.20 -6.75 -1.31
CA ALA A 50 -14.76 -5.49 -1.78
C ALA A 50 -13.70 -4.43 -2.12
N CYS A 51 -12.57 -4.46 -1.41
CA CYS A 51 -11.45 -3.55 -1.70
C CYS A 51 -10.75 -3.83 -3.03
N GLU A 52 -10.84 -5.05 -3.58
CA GLU A 52 -10.34 -5.36 -4.93
C GLU A 52 -11.28 -4.79 -5.99
N VAL A 53 -12.58 -5.05 -5.85
CA VAL A 53 -13.63 -4.54 -6.73
C VAL A 53 -13.60 -3.01 -6.77
N ALA A 54 -13.53 -2.36 -5.61
CA ALA A 54 -13.45 -0.90 -5.53
C ALA A 54 -12.18 -0.34 -6.18
N CYS A 55 -11.04 -1.05 -6.07
CA CYS A 55 -9.80 -0.62 -6.72
C CYS A 55 -9.94 -0.66 -8.24
N LYS A 56 -10.54 -1.72 -8.79
CA LYS A 56 -10.76 -1.84 -10.24
C LYS A 56 -11.76 -0.80 -10.73
N GLU A 57 -12.91 -0.68 -10.05
CA GLU A 57 -13.98 0.26 -10.42
C GLU A 57 -13.48 1.71 -10.48
N TRP A 58 -12.79 2.16 -9.42
CA TRP A 58 -12.32 3.53 -9.34
C TRP A 58 -11.25 3.85 -10.40
N ASN A 59 -10.39 2.89 -10.72
CA ASN A 59 -9.27 3.09 -11.63
C ASN A 59 -9.55 2.59 -13.06
N ALA A 60 -10.77 2.13 -13.34
CA ALA A 60 -11.15 1.50 -14.61
C ALA A 60 -10.16 0.39 -15.05
N VAL A 61 -9.67 -0.39 -14.08
CA VAL A 61 -8.75 -1.51 -14.36
C VAL A 61 -9.56 -2.69 -14.90
N PRO A 62 -9.12 -3.35 -15.98
CA PRO A 62 -9.82 -4.49 -16.55
C PRO A 62 -10.06 -5.65 -15.56
N GLU A 63 -11.10 -6.43 -15.81
CA GLU A 63 -11.28 -7.73 -15.17
C GLU A 63 -10.34 -8.76 -15.81
N ASP A 64 -9.71 -9.59 -14.97
CA ASP A 64 -8.77 -10.65 -15.35
C ASP A 64 -9.35 -12.08 -15.13
N GLY A 65 -10.67 -12.18 -14.91
CA GLY A 65 -11.44 -13.41 -14.75
C GLY A 65 -11.76 -13.76 -13.28
N LEU A 66 -12.78 -14.62 -13.09
CA LEU A 66 -13.27 -15.06 -11.77
C LEU A 66 -13.16 -16.58 -11.59
N GLU A 67 -12.03 -17.16 -12.00
CA GLU A 67 -11.80 -18.60 -11.92
C GLU A 67 -11.64 -19.06 -10.46
N LEU A 68 -12.41 -20.09 -10.08
CA LEU A 68 -12.26 -20.75 -8.79
C LEU A 68 -11.35 -21.96 -8.96
N THR A 69 -10.17 -21.93 -8.33
CA THR A 69 -9.18 -23.03 -8.41
C THR A 69 -9.59 -24.26 -7.61
N GLY A 70 -10.60 -24.14 -6.73
CA GLY A 70 -11.03 -25.19 -5.81
C GLY A 70 -10.08 -25.44 -4.64
N MET A 71 -8.97 -24.71 -4.57
CA MET A 71 -7.97 -24.84 -3.50
C MET A 71 -8.10 -23.77 -2.42
N SER A 72 -8.72 -22.63 -2.74
CA SER A 72 -8.93 -21.50 -1.83
C SER A 72 -10.10 -20.64 -2.31
N TYR A 73 -10.64 -19.81 -1.41
CA TYR A 73 -11.54 -18.70 -1.76
C TYR A 73 -10.82 -17.52 -2.41
N ASP A 74 -9.49 -17.53 -2.45
CA ASP A 74 -8.73 -16.64 -3.29
C ASP A 74 -8.89 -17.04 -4.77
N ASN A 75 -9.66 -16.26 -5.53
CA ASN A 75 -9.78 -16.39 -6.99
C ASN A 75 -8.72 -15.58 -7.76
N THR A 76 -8.07 -14.61 -7.12
CA THR A 76 -7.17 -13.68 -7.78
C THR A 76 -5.74 -14.26 -7.84
N GLN A 77 -5.39 -15.16 -6.92
CA GLN A 77 -4.11 -15.89 -6.79
C GLN A 77 -2.87 -15.01 -6.51
N GLY A 78 -2.83 -13.78 -7.01
CA GLY A 78 -1.73 -12.85 -6.80
C GLY A 78 -1.99 -11.47 -7.38
N LEU A 79 -0.94 -10.63 -7.36
CA LEU A 79 -0.95 -9.31 -7.99
C LEU A 79 -0.52 -9.42 -9.46
N GLY A 80 -0.99 -8.50 -10.30
CA GLY A 80 -0.70 -8.47 -11.72
C GLY A 80 -0.89 -7.08 -12.34
N ALA A 81 -0.73 -6.99 -13.66
CA ALA A 81 -0.91 -5.74 -14.41
C ALA A 81 -2.32 -5.15 -14.22
N ASP A 82 -3.33 -6.01 -14.11
CA ASP A 82 -4.73 -5.62 -13.93
C ASP A 82 -5.26 -5.93 -12.50
N THR A 83 -4.38 -6.32 -11.57
CA THR A 83 -4.75 -6.61 -10.17
C THR A 83 -3.76 -5.95 -9.23
N TRP A 84 -4.10 -4.74 -8.78
CA TRP A 84 -3.24 -3.90 -7.93
C TRP A 84 -3.53 -4.08 -6.44
N ARG A 85 -4.68 -4.66 -6.11
CA ARG A 85 -5.10 -4.99 -4.76
C ARG A 85 -5.59 -6.42 -4.73
N HIS A 86 -5.14 -7.14 -3.70
CA HIS A 86 -5.37 -8.57 -3.55
C HIS A 86 -5.59 -8.88 -2.06
N VAL A 87 -6.59 -9.69 -1.77
CA VAL A 87 -6.94 -10.27 -0.47
C VAL A 87 -6.54 -11.75 -0.52
N ALA A 88 -5.43 -12.06 0.16
CA ALA A 88 -4.94 -13.42 0.29
C ALA A 88 -5.68 -14.15 1.41
N PHE A 89 -6.08 -15.39 1.15
CA PHE A 89 -6.62 -16.30 2.15
C PHE A 89 -5.51 -17.25 2.58
N ILE A 90 -5.15 -17.23 3.87
CA ILE A 90 -4.11 -18.07 4.46
C ILE A 90 -4.77 -19.00 5.48
N GLU A 91 -4.84 -20.28 5.15
CA GLU A 91 -5.58 -21.30 5.88
C GLU A 91 -4.59 -22.30 6.53
N GLN A 92 -4.88 -22.76 7.75
CA GLN A 92 -4.02 -23.64 8.56
C GLN A 92 -4.61 -25.05 8.69
#